data_AF-A0A5K1B4Y7-F1
#
_entry.id   AF-A0A5K1B4Y7-F1
#
_cell.length_a   1.000
_cell.length_b   1.000
_cell.length_c   1.000
_cell.angle_alpha   90.00
_cell.angle_beta   90.00
_cell.angle_gamma   90.00
#
_symmetry.space_group_name_H-M   'P 1'
#
loop_
_entity.id
_entity.type
_entity.pdbx_description
1 polymer ?
#
loop_
_entity_poly.entity_id
_entity_poly.type
_entity_poly.pdbx_seq_one_letter_code
_entity_poly.pdbx_strand_id
1 'polypeptide(L)' 'ELYKNQLTGNIPEELGKLSRLVSLDLYSNNLTGTIPPSLSKLASLRFL' A
#
# COMPACT_ATOMS: atom_id res chain seq x y z
N GLU A 1 8.32 1.05 -3.42
CA GLU A 1 9.06 2.13 -2.72
C GLU A 1 8.40 3.49 -2.89
N LEU A 2 7.59 3.92 -1.91
CA LEU A 2 7.07 5.30 -1.79
C LEU A 2 7.25 5.87 -0.37
N TYR A 3 8.14 5.26 0.42
CA TYR A 3 8.42 5.69 1.78
C TYR A 3 9.09 7.07 1.84
N LYS A 4 8.96 7.78 2.98
CA LYS A 4 9.56 9.12 3.23
C LYS A 4 9.16 10.18 2.19
N ASN A 5 7.87 10.26 1.90
CA ASN A 5 7.31 11.32 1.06
C ASN A 5 6.27 12.14 1.84
N GLN A 6 5.63 13.09 1.16
CA GLN A 6 4.53 13.90 1.71
C GLN A 6 3.17 13.46 1.14
N LEU A 7 3.02 12.17 0.82
CA LEU A 7 1.75 11.66 0.29
C LEU A 7 0.66 11.80 1.36
N THR A 8 -0.53 12.23 0.94
CA THR A 8 -1.70 12.44 1.81
C THR A 8 -2.91 11.67 1.28
N GLY A 9 -3.97 11.60 2.10
CA GLY A 9 -5.19 10.88 1.75
C GLY A 9 -5.06 9.36 1.94
N ASN A 10 -5.98 8.61 1.36
CA ASN A 10 -6.16 7.19 1.64
C ASN A 10 -5.32 6.32 0.71
N ILE A 11 -4.97 5.11 1.18
CA ILE A 11 -4.39 4.07 0.33
C ILE A 11 -5.49 3.61 -0.66
N PRO A 12 -5.26 3.64 -1.99
CA PRO A 12 -6.27 3.25 -2.97
C PRO A 12 -6.57 1.75 -2.93
N GLU A 13 -7.84 1.35 -3.10
CA GLU A 13 -8.22 -0.07 -3.17
C GLU A 13 -7.61 -0.78 -4.39
N GLU A 14 -7.31 -0.02 -5.45
CA GLU A 14 -6.73 -0.49 -6.71
C GLU A 14 -5.37 -1.15 -6.52
N LEU A 15 -4.63 -0.81 -5.45
CA LEU A 15 -3.36 -1.47 -5.14
C LEU A 15 -3.54 -2.97 -4.95
N GLY A 16 -4.71 -3.42 -4.46
CA GLY A 16 -5.04 -4.84 -4.34
C GLY A 16 -5.16 -5.60 -5.67
N LYS A 17 -5.15 -4.91 -6.82
CA LYS A 17 -5.15 -5.52 -8.16
C LYS A 17 -3.74 -5.90 -8.64
N LEU A 18 -2.70 -5.43 -7.94
CA LEU A 18 -1.30 -5.67 -8.30
C LEU A 18 -0.85 -7.08 -7.88
N SER A 19 -1.35 -8.11 -8.56
CA SER A 19 -1.14 -9.52 -8.20
C SER A 19 0.32 -9.97 -8.09
N ARG A 20 1.26 -9.23 -8.70
CA ARG A 20 2.70 -9.49 -8.67
C ARG A 20 3.47 -8.58 -7.70
N LEU A 21 2.79 -7.76 -6.90
CA LEU A 21 3.44 -6.87 -5.94
C LEU A 21 4.11 -7.71 -4.83
N VAL A 22 5.39 -7.45 -4.57
CA VAL A 22 6.21 -8.19 -3.59
C VAL A 22 6.55 -7.34 -2.37
N SER A 23 6.79 -6.04 -2.57
CA SER A 23 7.06 -5.06 -1.51
C SER A 23 6.13 -3.86 -1.65
N LEU A 24 5.61 -3.35 -0.53
CA LEU A 24 4.82 -2.13 -0.48
C LEU A 24 5.27 -1.23 0.68
N ASP A 25 6.31 -0.44 0.43
CA ASP A 25 6.83 0.49 1.43
C ASP A 25 6.14 1.86 1.37
N LEU A 26 5.30 2.17 2.37
CA LEU A 26 4.54 3.42 2.48
C LEU A 26 4.86 4.24 3.74
N TYR A 27 5.78 3.78 4.59
CA TYR A 27 6.10 4.43 5.86
C TYR A 27 6.64 5.85 5.71
N SER A 28 6.55 6.66 6.77
CA SER A 28 6.95 8.08 6.77
C SER A 28 6.25 8.89 5.67
N ASN A 29 4.92 8.77 5.58
CA ASN A 29 4.03 9.63 4.80
C ASN A 29 2.93 10.21 5.70
N ASN A 30 2.10 11.09 5.14
CA ASN A 30 0.93 11.67 5.79
C ASN A 30 -0.38 11.02 5.31
N LEU A 31 -0.33 9.72 4.99
CA LEU A 31 -1.51 8.94 4.59
C LEU A 31 -2.50 8.83 5.76
N THR A 32 -3.78 8.90 5.45
CA THR A 32 -4.90 8.87 6.40
C THR A 32 -5.92 7.79 6.00
N GLY A 33 -6.95 7.59 6.82
CA GLY A 33 -7.96 6.55 6.56
C GLY A 33 -7.53 5.15 7.00
N THR A 34 -8.19 4.13 6.46
CA THR A 34 -7.98 2.73 6.84
C THR A 34 -7.15 1.97 5.80
N ILE A 35 -6.53 0.87 6.22
CA ILE A 35 -5.84 -0.05 5.32
C ILE A 35 -6.91 -0.76 4.46
N PRO A 36 -6.84 -0.69 3.12
CA PRO A 36 -7.81 -1.32 2.26
C PRO A 36 -7.82 -2.84 2.43
N PRO A 37 -9.00 -3.47 2.62
CA PRO A 37 -9.10 -4.92 2.65
C PRO A 37 -8.60 -5.58 1.36
N SER A 38 -8.60 -4.86 0.24
CA SER A 38 -8.08 -5.35 -1.05
C SER A 38 -6.59 -5.71 -0.99
N LEU A 39 -5.79 -5.13 -0.09
CA LEU A 39 -4.39 -5.50 0.09
C LEU A 39 -4.22 -6.95 0.56
N SER A 40 -5.24 -7.54 1.22
CA SER A 40 -5.23 -8.97 1.56
C SER A 40 -5.21 -9.90 0.34
N LYS A 41 -5.57 -9.39 -0.85
CA LYS A 41 -5.57 -10.16 -2.11
C LYS A 41 -4.18 -10.28 -2.73
N LEU A 42 -3.18 -9.59 -2.20
CA LEU A 42 -1.82 -9.58 -2.72
C LEU A 42 -1.06 -10.84 -2.31
N ALA A 43 -1.32 -11.95 -3.00
CA ALA A 43 -0.73 -13.26 -2.71
C ALA A 43 0.82 -13.29 -2.80
N SER A 44 1.41 -12.40 -3.60
CA SER A 44 2.86 -12.28 -3.77
C SER A 44 3.52 -11.31 -2.80
N LEU A 45 2.76 -10.59 -1.96
CA LEU A 45 3.32 -9.63 -1.01
C LEU A 45 4.14 -10.37 0.06
N ARG A 46 5.31 -9.82 0.37
CA ARG A 46 6.26 -10.35 1.36
C ARG A 46 6.70 -9.28 2.35
N PHE A 47 6.71 -8.03 1.93
CA PHE A 47 7.14 -6.89 2.72
C PHE A 47 6.09 -5.77 2.63
N LEU A 48 5.72 -5.21 3.77
CA LEU A 48 4.71 -4.15 3.94
C LEU A 48 5.19 -3.16 5.01
#